data_AF-A0AAD3H6P8-F1
#
_entry.id   AF-A0AAD3H6P8-F1
#
_cell.length_a   1.000
_cell.length_b   1.000
_cell.length_c   1.000
_cell.angle_alpha   90.00
_cell.angle_beta   90.00
_cell.angle_gamma   90.00
#
_symmetry.space_group_name_H-M   'P 1'
#
loop_
_entity.id
_entity.type
_entity.pdbx_description
1 polymer ?
#
loop_
_entity_poly.entity_id
_entity_poly.type
_entity_poly.pdbx_seq_one_letter_code
_entity_poly.pdbx_strand_id
1 'polypeptide(L)'
;MRVLLLLLLATHAIACKDSNTYRFNNNPDKNCKWVAQKPSRCQKVDSNNESISKYCQETCDICSKQKKKIGQYCSADSDCESWTCRENTCYASDSCKPIKQLAGQEFDENMIVLVFVGSGFTDLMEWKMAVTKTFYAFDEFEMFEYANSRYVALYVDELEEESYCNFQCQGVPTLLCCQLKQMRALTNKCIPPGANVNTIVIENSEEYGGGGYFEANMATTSMHKLGPQVAVHELMHSLFELADEYTSSHFGSSYANCDIGCSKWSDLDKHLGGGLCSTKGCRNGEFNVPGVTFMQYLDQPVGEVNTRYTCCTYIALTGGYPSYCSRYEFGKGLLNYCKNDYQGYGKNIYEIDNPYREESEEIDGGKFVLVPFATTIYVNMTDGSFDYEEGLYSEGPRLVKKRSYYGDFPNLHMAIEAGVKEVTKLVLEFDSDEKQILYYESKEKIDMPPNTGSERQSIDFVEKDLDELEVVIDSSNGIIIGVEIEQKKITWFTILVTYVGVWMSKKLTIIGASIGGVIILGAVMLKILSKRKKNKNCS
;
A
#
# COMPACT_ATOMS: atom_id res chain seq x y z
N MET A 1 52.48 -44.86 4.83
CA MET A 1 52.38 -44.06 6.06
C MET A 1 51.60 -42.79 5.72
N ARG A 2 50.47 -42.56 6.39
CA ARG A 2 49.56 -41.39 6.34
C ARG A 2 48.67 -41.23 5.08
N VAL A 3 47.49 -41.85 5.19
CA VAL A 3 46.24 -41.45 4.52
C VAL A 3 45.73 -40.19 5.23
N LEU A 4 45.52 -39.11 4.47
CA LEU A 4 44.97 -37.86 4.96
C LEU A 4 43.44 -37.96 4.96
N LEU A 5 42.87 -37.82 6.15
CA LEU A 5 41.45 -37.93 6.48
C LEU A 5 40.73 -36.65 6.00
N LEU A 6 40.06 -36.72 4.85
CA LEU A 6 39.04 -35.75 4.44
C LEU A 6 37.76 -36.05 5.23
N LEU A 7 37.56 -35.31 6.31
CA LEU A 7 36.31 -35.29 7.08
C LEU A 7 35.25 -34.55 6.28
N LEU A 8 34.35 -35.33 5.68
CA LEU A 8 33.04 -34.91 5.20
C LEU A 8 32.23 -34.33 6.36
N LEU A 9 32.20 -33.00 6.49
CA LEU A 9 31.11 -32.31 7.18
C LEU A 9 29.95 -32.19 6.19
N ALA A 10 29.24 -33.30 5.98
CA ALA A 10 27.93 -33.28 5.38
C ALA A 10 26.97 -32.64 6.41
N THR A 11 26.75 -31.33 6.27
CA THR A 11 25.64 -30.63 6.91
C THR A 11 24.35 -31.25 6.40
N HIS A 12 23.87 -32.27 7.10
CA HIS A 12 22.54 -32.82 6.85
C HIS A 12 21.55 -31.70 7.19
N ALA A 13 20.85 -31.21 6.19
CA ALA A 13 19.62 -30.48 6.40
C ALA A 13 18.77 -31.35 7.35
N ILE A 14 18.54 -30.86 8.56
CA ILE A 14 17.78 -31.57 9.58
C ILE A 14 16.35 -31.59 9.08
N ALA A 15 15.96 -32.66 8.37
CA ALA A 15 14.59 -32.88 7.99
C ALA A 15 13.74 -32.85 9.27
N CYS A 16 12.73 -31.98 9.30
CA CYS A 16 11.88 -31.79 10.46
C CYS A 16 11.09 -33.08 10.70
N LYS A 17 11.58 -33.90 11.63
CA LYS A 17 11.06 -35.24 11.88
C LYS A 17 11.27 -35.61 13.34
N ASP A 18 10.33 -36.36 13.89
CA ASP A 18 10.52 -36.95 15.21
C ASP A 18 11.72 -37.90 15.24
N SER A 19 12.59 -37.70 16.24
CA SER A 19 13.70 -38.58 16.54
C SER A 19 13.19 -39.96 16.96
N ASN A 20 13.56 -40.99 16.19
CA ASN A 20 13.28 -42.39 16.52
C ASN A 20 14.10 -42.90 17.72
N THR A 21 15.20 -42.24 18.07
CA THR A 21 16.11 -42.61 19.16
C THR A 21 15.83 -41.87 20.47
N TYR A 22 15.10 -40.75 20.44
CA TYR A 22 14.85 -39.96 21.63
C TYR A 22 14.05 -40.72 22.70
N ARG A 23 14.48 -40.62 23.96
CA ARG A 23 13.86 -41.24 25.14
C ARG A 23 13.90 -40.27 26.33
N PHE A 24 12.75 -39.81 26.80
CA PHE A 24 12.67 -38.88 27.93
C PHE A 24 13.20 -39.55 29.21
N ASN A 25 14.29 -39.00 29.78
CA ASN A 25 14.99 -39.52 30.96
C ASN A 25 15.37 -41.01 30.83
N ASN A 26 15.90 -41.41 29.66
CA ASN A 26 16.32 -42.78 29.33
C ASN A 26 15.23 -43.85 29.43
N ASN A 27 13.94 -43.46 29.47
CA ASN A 27 12.84 -44.41 29.53
C ASN A 27 12.41 -44.86 28.11
N PRO A 28 12.49 -46.16 27.77
CA PRO A 28 12.19 -46.66 26.42
C PRO A 28 10.74 -46.40 25.96
N ASP A 29 9.80 -46.30 26.89
CA ASP A 29 8.36 -46.11 26.61
C ASP A 29 8.00 -44.62 26.40
N LYS A 30 8.90 -43.69 26.75
CA LYS A 30 8.68 -42.24 26.65
C LYS A 30 9.36 -41.63 25.43
N ASN A 31 8.94 -42.08 24.26
CA ASN A 31 9.37 -41.57 22.94
C ASN A 31 8.39 -40.50 22.40
N CYS A 32 8.55 -40.06 21.15
CA CYS A 32 7.64 -39.06 20.56
C CYS A 32 6.18 -39.51 20.45
N LYS A 33 5.88 -40.82 20.31
CA LYS A 33 4.49 -41.31 20.42
C LYS A 33 3.90 -41.08 21.81
N TRP A 34 4.71 -41.20 22.86
CA TRP A 34 4.29 -40.82 24.21
C TRP A 34 4.06 -39.30 24.27
N VAL A 35 4.91 -38.47 23.67
CA VAL A 35 4.66 -37.02 23.63
C VAL A 35 3.33 -36.70 22.94
N ALA A 36 3.02 -37.37 21.83
CA ALA A 36 1.79 -37.16 21.04
C ALA A 36 0.50 -37.42 21.80
N GLN A 37 0.53 -38.29 22.81
CA GLN A 37 -0.64 -38.55 23.66
C GLN A 37 -1.04 -37.35 24.53
N LYS A 38 -0.13 -36.38 24.77
CA LYS A 38 -0.43 -35.20 25.59
C LYS A 38 0.42 -33.99 25.19
N PRO A 39 -0.11 -33.01 24.43
CA PRO A 39 0.65 -31.87 23.89
C PRO A 39 1.45 -31.07 24.91
N SER A 40 0.96 -30.93 26.15
CA SER A 40 1.72 -30.29 27.26
C SER A 40 3.11 -30.90 27.54
N ARG A 41 3.39 -32.11 27.04
CA ARG A 41 4.70 -32.77 27.19
C ARG A 41 5.79 -32.07 26.36
N CYS A 42 5.42 -31.33 25.33
CA CYS A 42 6.36 -30.59 24.49
C CYS A 42 7.10 -29.47 25.21
N GLN A 43 6.55 -28.96 26.32
CA GLN A 43 7.19 -27.94 27.16
C GLN A 43 8.12 -28.53 28.23
N LYS A 44 8.27 -29.85 28.28
CA LYS A 44 9.15 -30.48 29.28
C LYS A 44 10.61 -30.42 28.83
N VAL A 45 11.50 -30.49 29.82
CA VAL A 45 12.94 -30.70 29.64
C VAL A 45 13.33 -32.03 30.26
N ASP A 46 14.28 -32.72 29.64
CA ASP A 46 14.80 -34.00 30.13
C ASP A 46 15.88 -33.81 31.21
N SER A 47 16.47 -34.91 31.67
CA SER A 47 17.54 -34.94 32.68
C SER A 47 18.84 -34.29 32.23
N ASN A 48 19.03 -34.08 30.92
CA ASN A 48 20.16 -33.36 30.34
C ASN A 48 19.84 -31.87 30.14
N ASN A 49 18.66 -31.42 30.60
CA ASN A 49 18.15 -30.06 30.42
C ASN A 49 17.88 -29.70 28.94
N GLU A 50 17.61 -30.70 28.10
CA GLU A 50 17.23 -30.48 26.70
C GLU A 50 15.69 -30.52 26.55
N SER A 51 15.14 -29.60 25.76
CA SER A 51 13.69 -29.56 25.49
C SER A 51 13.24 -30.79 24.69
N ILE A 52 12.13 -31.41 25.10
CA ILE A 52 11.51 -32.51 24.33
C ILE A 52 11.24 -32.08 22.89
N SER A 53 10.83 -30.83 22.71
CA SER A 53 10.43 -30.28 21.42
C SER A 53 11.56 -30.24 20.39
N LYS A 54 12.82 -30.24 20.83
CA LYS A 54 14.01 -30.38 19.97
C LYS A 54 14.06 -31.74 19.26
N TYR A 55 13.52 -32.79 19.88
CA TYR A 55 13.56 -34.15 19.37
C TYR A 55 12.27 -34.63 18.75
N CYS A 56 11.13 -34.15 19.26
CA CYS A 56 9.81 -34.54 18.80
C CYS A 56 9.16 -33.40 18.01
N GLN A 57 9.83 -32.95 16.96
CA GLN A 57 9.50 -31.72 16.24
C GLN A 57 8.15 -31.82 15.50
N GLU A 58 7.83 -32.97 14.89
CA GLU A 58 6.52 -33.19 14.23
C GLU A 58 5.43 -33.33 15.28
N THR A 59 5.65 -34.18 16.29
CA THR A 59 4.66 -34.41 17.36
C THR A 59 4.35 -33.13 18.14
N CYS A 60 5.34 -32.28 18.35
CA CYS A 60 5.18 -31.01 19.06
C CYS A 60 4.73 -29.86 18.18
N ASP A 61 4.41 -30.15 16.92
CA ASP A 61 3.97 -29.16 15.95
C ASP A 61 4.99 -28.02 15.79
N ILE A 62 6.28 -28.29 16.04
CA ILE A 62 7.37 -27.35 15.81
C ILE A 62 7.63 -27.20 14.32
N CYS A 63 7.49 -28.30 13.56
CA CYS A 63 7.62 -28.28 12.11
C CYS A 63 6.61 -27.34 11.44
N SER A 64 5.40 -27.25 11.97
CA SER A 64 4.36 -26.35 11.48
C SER A 64 4.58 -24.90 11.93
N LYS A 65 5.36 -24.68 12.99
CA LYS A 65 5.64 -23.35 13.58
C LYS A 65 6.89 -22.66 13.03
N GLN A 66 7.57 -23.27 12.06
CA GLN A 66 8.71 -22.68 11.35
C GLN A 66 8.56 -22.79 9.84
N LYS A 67 7.33 -22.92 9.35
CA LYS A 67 7.12 -22.71 7.93
C LYS A 67 7.48 -21.28 7.60
N LYS A 68 8.19 -21.13 6.50
CA LYS A 68 8.66 -19.86 5.99
C LYS A 68 7.55 -19.21 5.20
N LYS A 69 7.40 -17.92 5.43
CA LYS A 69 6.41 -17.09 4.76
C LYS A 69 6.82 -16.87 3.31
N ILE A 70 5.86 -16.45 2.50
CA ILE A 70 6.10 -15.99 1.13
C ILE A 70 7.15 -14.90 1.17
N GLY A 71 8.13 -14.96 0.28
CA GLY A 71 9.25 -14.03 0.22
C GLY A 71 10.48 -14.44 1.02
N GLN A 72 10.41 -15.46 1.88
CA GLN A 72 11.57 -15.89 2.68
C GLN A 72 12.42 -16.96 1.99
N TYR A 73 13.70 -17.03 2.35
CA TYR A 73 14.64 -18.01 1.79
C TYR A 73 14.20 -19.44 2.09
N CYS A 74 14.13 -20.34 1.12
CA CYS A 74 13.81 -21.76 1.30
C CYS A 74 14.88 -22.68 0.69
N SER A 75 14.95 -23.92 1.16
CA SER A 75 15.81 -24.96 0.60
C SER A 75 15.00 -26.09 -0.03
N ALA A 76 13.74 -26.25 0.36
CA ALA A 76 12.79 -27.18 -0.25
C ALA A 76 11.36 -26.64 -0.17
N ASP A 77 10.49 -27.15 -1.04
CA ASP A 77 9.04 -26.85 -1.04
C ASP A 77 8.41 -27.00 0.35
N SER A 78 8.83 -28.03 1.10
CA SER A 78 8.34 -28.29 2.46
C SER A 78 8.65 -27.21 3.48
N ASP A 79 9.61 -26.33 3.19
CA ASP A 79 9.96 -25.22 4.08
C ASP A 79 8.90 -24.12 4.03
N CYS A 80 8.14 -23.99 2.94
CA CYS A 80 7.22 -22.90 2.70
C CYS A 80 5.80 -23.20 3.18
N GLU A 81 5.10 -22.16 3.66
CA GLU A 81 3.66 -22.24 3.97
C GLU A 81 2.84 -22.69 2.76
N SER A 82 3.15 -22.11 1.60
CA SER A 82 2.55 -22.40 0.29
C SER A 82 2.99 -23.71 -0.35
N TRP A 83 3.96 -24.42 0.24
CA TRP A 83 4.64 -25.57 -0.38
C TRP A 83 5.33 -25.26 -1.71
N THR A 84 5.62 -23.98 -2.01
CA THR A 84 6.23 -23.57 -3.28
C THR A 84 7.55 -22.87 -3.02
N CYS A 85 8.66 -23.59 -3.24
CA CYS A 85 10.02 -23.08 -3.18
C CYS A 85 10.61 -23.04 -4.60
N ARG A 86 11.01 -21.85 -5.06
CA ARG A 86 11.63 -21.65 -6.37
C ARG A 86 12.82 -20.73 -6.22
N GLU A 87 13.92 -21.03 -6.89
CA GLU A 87 15.14 -20.21 -6.81
C GLU A 87 15.58 -19.92 -5.35
N ASN A 88 15.33 -20.86 -4.43
CA ASN A 88 15.56 -20.72 -2.99
C ASN A 88 14.74 -19.63 -2.27
N THR A 89 13.57 -19.24 -2.80
CA THR A 89 12.62 -18.35 -2.11
C THR A 89 11.20 -18.94 -2.12
N CYS A 90 10.43 -18.72 -1.05
CA CYS A 90 9.03 -19.15 -0.95
C CYS A 90 8.12 -18.24 -1.78
N TYR A 91 7.25 -18.81 -2.61
CA TYR A 91 6.27 -18.08 -3.42
C TYR A 91 4.86 -18.40 -2.98
N ALA A 92 3.92 -17.48 -3.15
CA ALA A 92 2.52 -17.68 -2.77
C ALA A 92 1.84 -18.81 -3.56
N SER A 93 2.22 -18.99 -4.83
CA SER A 93 1.66 -20.01 -5.70
C SER A 93 2.65 -20.44 -6.78
N ASP A 94 2.36 -21.55 -7.46
CA ASP A 94 3.11 -22.00 -8.62
C ASP A 94 2.93 -21.08 -9.85
N SER A 95 1.91 -20.24 -9.89
CA SER A 95 1.73 -19.27 -10.99
C SER A 95 2.51 -17.99 -10.77
N CYS A 96 2.92 -17.66 -9.55
CA CYS A 96 3.82 -16.54 -9.37
C CYS A 96 5.22 -16.85 -9.91
N LYS A 97 5.72 -16.00 -10.79
CA LYS A 97 7.04 -16.15 -11.40
C LYS A 97 7.87 -14.89 -11.23
N PRO A 98 9.15 -15.01 -10.86
CA PRO A 98 10.04 -13.86 -10.87
C PRO A 98 10.36 -13.46 -12.31
N ILE A 99 10.34 -12.15 -12.60
CA ILE A 99 11.02 -11.58 -13.76
C ILE A 99 12.32 -10.86 -13.34
N LYS A 100 12.36 -10.38 -12.09
CA LYS A 100 13.56 -9.85 -11.43
C LYS A 100 13.59 -10.25 -9.97
N GLN A 101 14.46 -11.21 -9.67
CA GLN A 101 14.80 -11.61 -8.32
C GLN A 101 16.13 -12.37 -8.34
N LEU A 102 17.00 -12.14 -7.36
CA LEU A 102 18.18 -12.99 -7.17
C LEU A 102 17.77 -14.27 -6.45
N ALA A 103 18.38 -15.40 -6.80
CA ALA A 103 18.11 -16.65 -6.11
C ALA A 103 18.38 -16.53 -4.59
N GLY A 104 17.38 -16.85 -3.78
CA GLY A 104 17.41 -16.75 -2.32
C GLY A 104 17.26 -15.33 -1.79
N GLN A 105 17.00 -14.35 -2.65
CA GLN A 105 16.67 -12.99 -2.22
C GLN A 105 15.33 -13.00 -1.52
N GLU A 106 15.33 -12.47 -0.31
CA GLU A 106 14.13 -12.27 0.48
C GLU A 106 13.42 -10.98 0.05
N PHE A 107 12.08 -11.00 0.06
CA PHE A 107 11.25 -9.85 -0.34
C PHE A 107 10.01 -9.66 0.54
N ASP A 108 9.89 -10.42 1.62
CA ASP A 108 8.80 -10.32 2.59
C ASP A 108 8.83 -9.00 3.38
N GLU A 109 10.01 -8.41 3.56
CA GLU A 109 10.21 -7.16 4.29
C GLU A 109 11.18 -6.22 3.57
N ASN A 110 11.07 -4.91 3.87
CA ASN A 110 12.05 -3.88 3.48
C ASN A 110 12.39 -3.86 1.98
N MET A 111 11.44 -4.21 1.14
CA MET A 111 11.58 -4.31 -0.31
C MET A 111 10.34 -3.76 -0.99
N ILE A 112 10.52 -3.15 -2.16
CA ILE A 112 9.40 -2.86 -3.06
C ILE A 112 9.17 -4.09 -3.94
N VAL A 113 7.92 -4.51 -4.08
CA VAL A 113 7.54 -5.65 -4.91
C VAL A 113 6.64 -5.14 -6.03
N LEU A 114 7.11 -5.26 -7.27
CA LEU A 114 6.28 -4.98 -8.45
C LEU A 114 5.63 -6.28 -8.92
N VAL A 115 4.32 -6.28 -9.12
CA VAL A 115 3.59 -7.45 -9.61
C VAL A 115 2.90 -7.13 -10.93
N PHE A 116 3.22 -7.87 -11.99
CA PHE A 116 2.56 -7.74 -13.29
C PHE A 116 1.39 -8.70 -13.39
N VAL A 117 0.24 -8.18 -13.82
CA VAL A 117 -0.99 -8.96 -14.08
C VAL A 117 -1.58 -8.58 -15.44
N GLY A 118 -2.19 -9.56 -16.11
CA GLY A 118 -2.71 -9.40 -17.47
C GLY A 118 -4.22 -9.31 -17.49
N SER A 119 -4.77 -8.43 -18.33
CA SER A 119 -6.19 -8.32 -18.63
C SER A 119 -6.44 -8.47 -20.13
N GLY A 120 -7.45 -9.24 -20.52
CA GLY A 120 -7.83 -9.45 -21.93
C GLY A 120 -6.90 -10.36 -22.75
N PHE A 121 -5.89 -10.97 -22.12
CA PHE A 121 -5.01 -11.92 -22.81
C PHE A 121 -5.68 -13.28 -22.99
N THR A 122 -5.59 -13.83 -24.21
CA THR A 122 -6.10 -15.18 -24.53
C THR A 122 -4.98 -16.19 -24.83
N ASP A 123 -3.74 -15.71 -24.92
CA ASP A 123 -2.54 -16.52 -25.16
C ASP A 123 -1.47 -16.22 -24.09
N LEU A 124 -0.98 -17.29 -23.45
CA LEU A 124 -0.04 -17.17 -22.34
C LEU A 124 1.36 -16.72 -22.81
N MET A 125 1.73 -17.02 -24.06
CA MET A 125 3.00 -16.57 -24.62
C MET A 125 2.95 -15.07 -24.93
N GLU A 126 1.85 -14.59 -25.49
CA GLU A 126 1.60 -13.17 -25.71
C GLU A 126 1.65 -12.39 -24.39
N TRP A 127 0.99 -12.90 -23.34
CA TRP A 127 1.08 -12.33 -21.98
C TRP A 127 2.53 -12.27 -21.48
N LYS A 128 3.27 -13.38 -21.55
CA LYS A 128 4.69 -13.40 -21.14
C LYS A 128 5.54 -12.40 -21.92
N MET A 129 5.29 -12.28 -23.22
CA MET A 129 5.98 -11.31 -24.07
C MET A 129 5.62 -9.87 -23.69
N ALA A 130 4.36 -9.60 -23.35
CA ALA A 130 3.89 -8.31 -22.86
C ALA A 130 4.62 -7.89 -21.58
N VAL A 131 4.60 -8.75 -20.55
CA VAL A 131 5.33 -8.52 -19.28
C VAL A 131 6.79 -8.27 -19.56
N THR A 132 7.42 -9.14 -20.34
CA THR A 132 8.84 -9.09 -20.64
C THR A 132 9.22 -7.79 -21.34
N LYS A 133 8.45 -7.39 -22.37
CA LYS A 133 8.65 -6.14 -23.10
C LYS A 133 8.50 -4.92 -22.20
N THR A 134 7.45 -4.89 -21.38
CA THR A 134 7.19 -3.78 -20.46
C THR A 134 8.29 -3.68 -19.40
N PHE A 135 8.64 -4.79 -18.76
CA PHE A 135 9.68 -4.83 -17.74
C PHE A 135 11.06 -4.44 -18.27
N TYR A 136 11.47 -4.92 -19.45
CA TYR A 136 12.80 -4.55 -19.98
C TYR A 136 12.94 -3.07 -20.32
N ALA A 137 11.85 -2.37 -20.62
CA ALA A 137 11.90 -0.92 -20.79
C ALA A 137 12.22 -0.20 -19.47
N PHE A 138 12.01 -0.83 -18.31
CA PHE A 138 12.30 -0.22 -17.01
C PHE A 138 13.80 -0.03 -16.80
N ASP A 139 14.65 -0.83 -17.45
CA ASP A 139 16.11 -0.72 -17.35
C ASP A 139 16.65 0.59 -17.96
N GLU A 140 15.84 1.32 -18.73
CA GLU A 140 16.16 2.66 -19.22
C GLU A 140 16.05 3.74 -18.11
N PHE A 141 15.51 3.38 -16.94
CA PHE A 141 15.21 4.29 -15.84
C PHE A 141 16.03 3.91 -14.61
N GLU A 142 16.92 4.80 -14.14
CA GLU A 142 17.86 4.53 -13.04
C GLU A 142 17.20 3.94 -11.77
N MET A 143 15.98 4.38 -11.44
CA MET A 143 15.23 3.87 -10.29
C MET A 143 14.76 2.42 -10.47
N PHE A 144 14.61 1.96 -11.70
CA PHE A 144 14.20 0.59 -12.03
C PHE A 144 15.25 -0.18 -12.86
N GLU A 145 16.51 0.24 -12.79
CA GLU A 145 17.62 -0.54 -13.35
C GLU A 145 17.66 -1.93 -12.71
N TYR A 146 18.01 -2.93 -13.52
CA TYR A 146 18.08 -4.32 -13.05
C TYR A 146 19.03 -4.51 -11.86
N ALA A 147 20.10 -3.70 -11.78
CA ALA A 147 21.07 -3.73 -10.70
C ALA A 147 20.54 -3.18 -9.35
N ASN A 148 19.42 -2.45 -9.35
CA ASN A 148 18.84 -1.94 -8.13
C ASN A 148 18.28 -3.10 -7.28
N SER A 149 18.93 -3.38 -6.15
CA SER A 149 18.60 -4.49 -5.26
C SER A 149 17.45 -4.19 -4.28
N ARG A 150 16.85 -3.00 -4.33
CA ARG A 150 15.77 -2.57 -3.41
C ARG A 150 14.36 -2.85 -3.90
N TYR A 151 14.23 -3.50 -5.04
CA TYR A 151 12.95 -4.00 -5.51
C TYR A 151 13.10 -5.35 -6.20
N VAL A 152 12.01 -6.12 -6.18
CA VAL A 152 11.83 -7.32 -7.00
C VAL A 152 10.66 -7.09 -7.95
N ALA A 153 10.62 -7.84 -9.05
CA ALA A 153 9.51 -7.83 -9.97
C ALA A 153 9.06 -9.26 -10.24
N LEU A 154 7.77 -9.48 -10.09
CA LEU A 154 7.08 -10.76 -10.23
C LEU A 154 5.95 -10.61 -11.26
N TYR A 155 5.47 -11.71 -11.82
CA TYR A 155 4.26 -11.71 -12.63
C TYR A 155 3.42 -12.96 -12.35
N VAL A 156 2.12 -12.83 -12.57
CA VAL A 156 1.17 -13.94 -12.44
C VAL A 156 1.10 -14.68 -13.77
N ASP A 157 1.60 -15.91 -13.81
CA ASP A 157 1.64 -16.78 -14.99
C ASP A 157 0.31 -17.50 -15.25
N GLU A 158 -0.78 -16.73 -15.29
CA GLU A 158 -2.14 -17.19 -15.55
C GLU A 158 -2.87 -16.19 -16.45
N LEU A 159 -3.97 -16.63 -17.06
CA LEU A 159 -4.87 -15.80 -17.86
C LEU A 159 -6.23 -15.72 -17.17
N GLU A 160 -6.86 -14.56 -17.25
CA GLU A 160 -8.27 -14.39 -16.91
C GLU A 160 -9.15 -14.69 -18.14
N GLU A 161 -10.35 -15.20 -17.92
CA GLU A 161 -11.27 -15.56 -19.00
C GLU A 161 -11.78 -14.33 -19.78
N GLU A 162 -11.96 -13.21 -19.08
CA GLU A 162 -12.47 -11.95 -19.63
C GLU A 162 -11.54 -10.79 -19.28
N SER A 163 -11.53 -9.76 -20.15
CA SER A 163 -10.90 -8.49 -19.79
C SER A 163 -11.66 -7.85 -18.63
N TYR A 164 -10.92 -7.42 -17.61
CA TYR A 164 -11.46 -6.68 -16.47
C TYR A 164 -11.03 -5.20 -16.50
N CYS A 165 -10.43 -4.75 -17.60
CA CYS A 165 -10.11 -3.35 -17.85
C CYS A 165 -10.92 -2.78 -19.02
N ASN A 166 -11.18 -1.47 -18.99
CA ASN A 166 -11.90 -0.77 -20.03
C ASN A 166 -11.31 0.62 -20.29
N PHE A 167 -11.27 1.01 -21.56
CA PHE A 167 -10.94 2.37 -22.00
C PHE A 167 -12.12 3.31 -21.82
N GLN A 168 -11.88 4.59 -22.10
CA GLN A 168 -12.91 5.64 -22.11
C GLN A 168 -13.58 5.84 -20.75
N CYS A 169 -12.87 5.48 -19.67
CA CYS A 169 -13.37 5.68 -18.34
C CYS A 169 -13.78 7.13 -18.16
N GLN A 170 -15.04 7.30 -17.73
CA GLN A 170 -15.59 8.59 -17.37
C GLN A 170 -15.48 9.64 -18.49
N GLY A 171 -15.52 9.17 -19.73
CA GLY A 171 -15.50 10.01 -20.93
C GLY A 171 -14.12 10.44 -21.39
N VAL A 172 -13.02 9.99 -20.76
CA VAL A 172 -11.67 10.27 -21.25
C VAL A 172 -11.14 9.11 -22.08
N PRO A 173 -10.91 9.28 -23.40
CA PRO A 173 -10.64 8.17 -24.31
C PRO A 173 -9.48 7.26 -23.89
N THR A 174 -8.37 7.86 -23.43
CA THR A 174 -7.12 7.16 -23.13
C THR A 174 -7.01 6.68 -21.69
N LEU A 175 -8.04 6.90 -20.85
CA LEU A 175 -8.02 6.43 -19.47
C LEU A 175 -8.39 4.96 -19.42
N LEU A 176 -7.48 4.15 -18.88
CA LEU A 176 -7.64 2.72 -18.72
C LEU A 176 -7.89 2.38 -17.25
N CYS A 177 -9.12 2.02 -16.90
CA CYS A 177 -9.45 1.54 -15.56
C CYS A 177 -9.63 0.04 -15.54
N CYS A 178 -9.26 -0.56 -14.42
CA CYS A 178 -9.43 -1.98 -14.16
C CYS A 178 -10.26 -2.21 -12.90
N GLN A 179 -10.92 -3.35 -12.81
CA GLN A 179 -11.62 -3.76 -11.60
C GLN A 179 -10.60 -4.11 -10.49
N LEU A 180 -10.70 -3.40 -9.37
CA LEU A 180 -9.73 -3.48 -8.27
C LEU A 180 -9.70 -4.88 -7.64
N LYS A 181 -10.86 -5.46 -7.36
CA LYS A 181 -11.03 -6.80 -6.80
C LYS A 181 -10.29 -7.87 -7.60
N GLN A 182 -10.45 -7.89 -8.92
CA GLN A 182 -9.82 -8.85 -9.82
C GLN A 182 -8.29 -8.64 -9.86
N MET A 183 -7.84 -7.40 -10.00
CA MET A 183 -6.41 -7.07 -9.97
C MET A 183 -5.74 -7.56 -8.69
N ARG A 184 -6.38 -7.37 -7.53
CA ARG A 184 -5.83 -7.79 -6.23
C ARG A 184 -5.88 -9.29 -6.03
N ALA A 185 -6.96 -9.95 -6.45
CA ALA A 185 -7.05 -11.40 -6.43
C ALA A 185 -5.90 -12.04 -7.23
N LEU A 186 -5.54 -11.45 -8.38
CA LEU A 186 -4.35 -11.87 -9.14
C LEU A 186 -3.06 -11.56 -8.39
N THR A 187 -2.90 -10.32 -7.91
CA THR A 187 -1.69 -9.88 -7.20
C THR A 187 -1.38 -10.77 -5.99
N ASN A 188 -2.39 -11.13 -5.21
CA ASN A 188 -2.27 -11.97 -4.01
C ASN A 188 -1.82 -13.41 -4.32
N LYS A 189 -1.87 -13.85 -5.58
CA LYS A 189 -1.23 -15.11 -6.01
C LYS A 189 0.29 -15.04 -5.95
N CYS A 190 0.89 -13.85 -5.78
CA CYS A 190 2.33 -13.65 -5.75
C CYS A 190 2.91 -13.25 -4.38
N ILE A 191 2.16 -12.51 -3.58
CA ILE A 191 2.69 -11.78 -2.43
C ILE A 191 2.01 -12.19 -1.14
N PRO A 192 2.68 -12.07 0.01
CA PRO A 192 1.98 -12.10 1.29
C PRO A 192 1.20 -10.79 1.48
N PRO A 193 0.12 -10.81 2.28
CA PRO A 193 -0.53 -9.59 2.75
C PRO A 193 0.50 -8.65 3.40
N GLY A 194 0.48 -7.39 2.97
CA GLY A 194 1.28 -6.33 3.59
C GLY A 194 2.70 -6.11 3.10
N ALA A 195 3.16 -6.79 2.07
CA ALA A 195 4.35 -6.37 1.32
C ALA A 195 4.15 -4.96 0.71
N ASN A 196 5.24 -4.20 0.53
CA ASN A 196 5.18 -2.90 -0.17
C ASN A 196 5.02 -3.13 -1.67
N VAL A 197 3.77 -3.35 -2.10
CA VAL A 197 3.46 -3.79 -3.45
C VAL A 197 2.90 -2.66 -4.29
N ASN A 198 3.31 -2.65 -5.55
CA ASN A 198 2.61 -1.92 -6.59
C ASN A 198 2.30 -2.87 -7.76
N THR A 199 1.06 -2.87 -8.22
CA THR A 199 0.61 -3.76 -9.29
C THR A 199 0.59 -3.02 -10.62
N ILE A 200 1.19 -3.63 -11.64
CA ILE A 200 1.15 -3.18 -13.02
C ILE A 200 0.16 -4.06 -13.78
N VAL A 201 -0.96 -3.48 -14.21
CA VAL A 201 -1.94 -4.16 -15.07
C VAL A 201 -1.64 -3.83 -16.52
N ILE A 202 -1.47 -4.85 -17.36
CA ILE A 202 -1.35 -4.68 -18.80
C ILE A 202 -2.66 -5.14 -19.44
N GLU A 203 -3.31 -4.27 -20.21
CA GLU A 203 -4.47 -4.61 -21.03
C GLU A 203 -4.01 -5.07 -22.42
N ASN A 204 -4.55 -6.19 -22.88
CA ASN A 204 -4.31 -6.74 -24.21
C ASN A 204 -5.05 -5.96 -25.31
N SER A 205 -4.65 -4.70 -25.51
CA SER A 205 -5.17 -3.82 -26.55
C SER A 205 -4.05 -2.95 -27.11
N GLU A 206 -4.05 -2.76 -28.43
CA GLU A 206 -3.11 -1.84 -29.09
C GLU A 206 -3.51 -0.36 -28.93
N GLU A 207 -4.69 -0.05 -28.39
CA GLU A 207 -5.16 1.31 -28.13
C GLU A 207 -4.27 2.02 -27.10
N TYR A 208 -3.95 3.31 -27.32
CA TYR A 208 -3.13 4.08 -26.38
C TYR A 208 -3.92 4.40 -25.10
N GLY A 209 -3.42 3.96 -23.96
CA GLY A 209 -3.96 4.36 -22.67
C GLY A 209 -3.23 3.78 -21.47
N GLY A 210 -3.57 4.32 -20.32
CA GLY A 210 -2.99 4.00 -19.02
C GLY A 210 -3.63 4.84 -17.93
N GLY A 211 -3.14 4.66 -16.70
CA GLY A 211 -3.53 5.44 -15.54
C GLY A 211 -2.78 5.03 -14.28
N GLY A 212 -2.41 6.02 -13.49
CA GLY A 212 -1.66 5.89 -12.25
C GLY A 212 -2.58 6.11 -11.06
N TYR A 213 -2.92 5.03 -10.37
CA TYR A 213 -3.87 5.03 -9.26
C TYR A 213 -3.09 4.94 -7.96
N PHE A 214 -2.67 6.11 -7.47
CA PHE A 214 -1.85 6.16 -6.27
C PHE A 214 -2.53 5.51 -5.08
N GLU A 215 -3.84 5.66 -4.87
CA GLU A 215 -4.56 5.05 -3.75
C GLU A 215 -4.62 3.54 -3.85
N ALA A 216 -4.77 3.02 -5.06
CA ALA A 216 -4.86 1.59 -5.33
C ALA A 216 -3.50 0.87 -5.40
N ASN A 217 -2.37 1.59 -5.31
CA ASN A 217 -1.04 1.07 -5.62
C ASN A 217 -1.02 0.37 -7.00
N MET A 218 -1.68 0.97 -7.98
CA MET A 218 -1.91 0.36 -9.28
C MET A 218 -1.46 1.30 -10.40
N ALA A 219 -0.71 0.76 -11.34
CA ALA A 219 -0.41 1.38 -12.62
C ALA A 219 -1.07 0.54 -13.72
N THR A 220 -1.75 1.17 -14.67
CA THR A 220 -2.33 0.50 -15.82
C THR A 220 -1.65 0.94 -17.11
N THR A 221 -1.51 0.02 -18.05
CA THR A 221 -0.98 0.30 -19.38
C THR A 221 -1.60 -0.65 -20.40
N SER A 222 -1.48 -0.35 -21.68
CA SER A 222 -1.91 -1.21 -22.77
C SER A 222 -0.74 -1.81 -23.55
N MET A 223 -1.04 -2.65 -24.54
CA MET A 223 -0.07 -3.22 -25.48
C MET A 223 0.39 -2.23 -26.57
N HIS A 224 -0.05 -0.97 -26.52
CA HIS A 224 0.41 0.08 -27.44
C HIS A 224 1.94 0.18 -27.45
N LYS A 225 2.53 0.69 -28.55
CA LYS A 225 3.99 0.78 -28.72
C LYS A 225 4.70 1.59 -27.62
N LEU A 226 4.01 2.55 -27.02
CA LEU A 226 4.49 3.37 -25.89
C LEU A 226 4.03 2.84 -24.52
N GLY A 227 3.28 1.74 -24.49
CA GLY A 227 2.79 1.12 -23.26
C GLY A 227 3.88 0.88 -22.21
N PRO A 228 5.10 0.44 -22.58
CA PRO A 228 6.19 0.32 -21.62
C PRO A 228 6.58 1.63 -20.93
N GLN A 229 6.71 2.73 -21.67
CA GLN A 229 6.99 4.06 -21.08
C GLN A 229 5.81 4.57 -20.26
N VAL A 230 4.58 4.35 -20.74
CA VAL A 230 3.36 4.69 -19.98
C VAL A 230 3.36 3.95 -18.65
N ALA A 231 3.69 2.65 -18.60
CA ALA A 231 3.75 1.89 -17.35
C ALA A 231 4.71 2.52 -16.33
N VAL A 232 5.86 3.04 -16.78
CA VAL A 232 6.81 3.75 -15.91
C VAL A 232 6.24 5.09 -15.45
N HIS A 233 5.60 5.85 -16.33
CA HIS A 233 4.93 7.11 -16.00
C HIS A 233 3.85 6.90 -14.92
N GLU A 234 3.01 5.90 -15.11
CA GLU A 234 1.95 5.57 -14.16
C GLU A 234 2.50 5.02 -12.84
N LEU A 235 3.63 4.30 -12.86
CA LEU A 235 4.34 3.93 -11.63
C LEU A 235 4.91 5.14 -10.89
N MET A 236 5.34 6.19 -11.60
CA MET A 236 5.79 7.42 -10.95
C MET A 236 4.68 8.12 -10.18
N HIS A 237 3.43 8.00 -10.63
CA HIS A 237 2.27 8.40 -9.82
C HIS A 237 2.01 7.40 -8.68
N SER A 238 1.88 6.12 -9.01
CA SER A 238 1.29 5.16 -8.07
C SER A 238 2.25 4.70 -6.97
N LEU A 239 3.56 4.70 -7.24
CA LEU A 239 4.60 4.30 -6.29
C LEU A 239 5.34 5.50 -5.69
N PHE A 240 5.69 6.50 -6.52
CA PHE A 240 6.53 7.63 -6.10
C PHE A 240 5.74 8.92 -5.80
N GLU A 241 4.42 8.92 -5.96
CA GLU A 241 3.54 10.07 -5.69
C GLU A 241 3.99 11.38 -6.37
N LEU A 242 4.53 11.26 -7.58
CA LEU A 242 4.88 12.41 -8.40
C LEU A 242 3.64 12.91 -9.12
N ALA A 243 3.54 14.22 -9.29
CA ALA A 243 2.48 14.85 -10.06
C ALA A 243 2.84 14.88 -11.54
N ASP A 244 1.81 14.95 -12.38
CA ASP A 244 1.97 15.36 -13.77
C ASP A 244 2.42 16.82 -13.86
N GLU A 245 3.47 17.04 -14.65
CA GLU A 245 4.12 18.33 -14.79
C GLU A 245 3.55 19.17 -15.95
N TYR A 246 2.72 18.57 -16.80
CA TYR A 246 2.05 19.30 -17.87
C TYR A 246 1.02 20.32 -17.33
N THR A 247 0.77 21.38 -18.08
CA THR A 247 -0.07 22.50 -17.60
C THR A 247 -1.55 22.13 -17.44
N SER A 248 -2.07 21.14 -18.17
CA SER A 248 -3.45 20.69 -18.01
C SER A 248 -3.69 19.88 -16.73
N SER A 249 -2.63 19.50 -15.98
CA SER A 249 -2.81 18.71 -14.77
C SER A 249 -3.47 19.53 -13.66
N HIS A 250 -4.03 18.85 -12.67
CA HIS A 250 -4.74 19.47 -11.56
C HIS A 250 -3.86 19.63 -10.30
N PHE A 251 -2.63 19.15 -10.37
CA PHE A 251 -1.71 19.06 -9.26
C PHE A 251 -1.21 20.43 -8.79
N GLY A 252 -1.01 20.56 -7.48
CA GLY A 252 -0.54 21.79 -6.86
C GLY A 252 0.68 21.60 -5.99
N SER A 253 1.01 22.61 -5.19
CA SER A 253 2.18 22.59 -4.30
C SER A 253 2.15 21.55 -3.18
N SER A 254 1.12 20.71 -3.07
CA SER A 254 1.13 19.55 -2.18
C SER A 254 1.97 18.39 -2.73
N TYR A 255 2.26 18.36 -4.03
CA TYR A 255 3.04 17.30 -4.67
C TYR A 255 4.52 17.64 -4.71
N ALA A 256 5.38 16.62 -4.66
CA ALA A 256 6.80 16.80 -4.45
C ALA A 256 7.46 17.64 -5.57
N ASN A 257 7.07 17.43 -6.83
CA ASN A 257 7.62 18.06 -8.03
C ASN A 257 6.82 19.28 -8.55
N CYS A 258 5.84 19.78 -7.79
CA CYS A 258 5.17 21.06 -8.08
C CYS A 258 5.41 22.04 -6.91
N ASP A 259 5.88 23.25 -7.17
CA ASP A 259 6.15 24.22 -6.09
C ASP A 259 5.95 25.69 -6.46
N ILE A 260 5.72 26.53 -5.46
CA ILE A 260 5.78 27.99 -5.60
C ILE A 260 7.19 28.45 -5.27
N GLY A 261 7.97 28.82 -6.30
CA GLY A 261 9.33 29.34 -6.10
C GLY A 261 10.41 28.29 -5.89
N CYS A 262 10.12 27.01 -6.12
CA CYS A 262 11.08 25.89 -6.16
C CYS A 262 11.92 25.73 -4.89
N SER A 263 11.39 26.17 -3.76
CA SER A 263 12.02 26.02 -2.45
C SER A 263 12.35 24.55 -2.17
N LYS A 264 11.48 23.63 -2.61
CA LYS A 264 11.61 22.18 -2.45
C LYS A 264 12.86 21.58 -3.08
N TRP A 265 13.40 22.16 -4.15
CA TRP A 265 14.63 21.67 -4.80
C TRP A 265 15.67 22.75 -5.05
N SER A 266 15.59 23.86 -4.33
CA SER A 266 16.50 24.99 -4.46
C SER A 266 17.96 24.64 -4.13
N ASP A 267 18.19 23.61 -3.31
CA ASP A 267 19.51 23.09 -2.99
C ASP A 267 20.14 22.34 -4.17
N LEU A 268 19.35 21.49 -4.83
CA LEU A 268 19.76 20.77 -6.04
C LEU A 268 19.93 21.71 -7.23
N ASP A 269 19.02 22.67 -7.38
CA ASP A 269 19.14 23.72 -8.42
C ASP A 269 20.48 24.45 -8.29
N LYS A 270 20.85 24.88 -7.08
CA LYS A 270 22.16 25.49 -6.83
C LYS A 270 23.32 24.54 -7.10
N HIS A 271 23.20 23.28 -6.70
CA HIS A 271 24.26 22.28 -6.90
C HIS A 271 24.54 22.04 -8.39
N LEU A 272 23.50 22.05 -9.23
CA LEU A 272 23.58 21.83 -10.67
C LEU A 272 23.85 23.11 -11.48
N GLY A 273 24.03 24.26 -10.83
CA GLY A 273 24.35 25.53 -11.50
C GLY A 273 23.13 26.36 -11.94
N GLY A 274 21.93 26.01 -11.47
CA GLY A 274 20.67 26.70 -11.73
C GLY A 274 19.89 26.17 -12.93
N GLY A 275 18.63 26.61 -13.06
CA GLY A 275 17.78 26.36 -14.23
C GLY A 275 16.62 25.37 -14.01
N LEU A 276 16.53 24.75 -12.83
CA LEU A 276 15.43 23.85 -12.47
C LEU A 276 14.16 24.57 -11.99
N CYS A 277 14.13 25.91 -12.03
CA CYS A 277 12.98 26.69 -11.54
C CYS A 277 12.31 27.56 -12.63
N SER A 278 12.64 27.36 -13.91
CA SER A 278 12.15 28.21 -14.99
C SER A 278 10.84 27.76 -15.62
N THR A 279 10.48 26.48 -15.48
CA THR A 279 9.34 25.90 -16.20
C THR A 279 8.07 26.03 -15.38
N LYS A 280 7.00 26.48 -16.05
CA LYS A 280 5.64 26.50 -15.48
C LYS A 280 4.90 25.25 -15.90
N GLY A 281 4.35 24.57 -14.91
CA GLY A 281 3.64 23.30 -15.02
C GLY A 281 2.70 23.16 -13.83
N CYS A 282 1.94 22.08 -13.80
CA CYS A 282 0.89 21.82 -12.81
C CYS A 282 -0.20 22.92 -12.68
N ARG A 283 -1.47 22.51 -12.63
CA ARG A 283 -2.64 23.41 -12.41
C ARG A 283 -2.59 24.67 -13.26
N ASN A 284 -2.73 24.51 -14.57
CA ASN A 284 -2.71 25.60 -15.55
C ASN A 284 -1.43 26.45 -15.54
N GLY A 285 -0.30 25.87 -15.09
CA GLY A 285 0.98 26.56 -15.00
C GLY A 285 1.08 27.53 -13.81
N GLU A 286 0.24 27.36 -12.79
CA GLU A 286 0.33 28.13 -11.54
C GLU A 286 1.65 27.83 -10.79
N PHE A 287 2.15 26.61 -10.89
CA PHE A 287 3.34 26.15 -10.18
C PHE A 287 4.58 26.08 -11.06
N ASN A 288 5.74 26.04 -10.42
CA ASN A 288 6.99 25.70 -11.06
C ASN A 288 7.19 24.17 -11.01
N VAL A 289 7.76 23.64 -12.09
CA VAL A 289 8.18 22.24 -12.23
C VAL A 289 9.69 22.17 -12.52
N PRO A 290 10.36 21.05 -12.24
CA PRO A 290 11.82 20.95 -12.29
C PRO A 290 12.42 20.83 -13.70
N GLY A 291 11.97 21.70 -14.62
CA GLY A 291 12.34 21.65 -16.03
C GLY A 291 11.30 20.95 -16.89
N VAL A 292 11.73 20.45 -18.05
CA VAL A 292 10.92 19.58 -18.91
C VAL A 292 11.37 18.15 -18.61
N THR A 293 10.46 17.32 -18.10
CA THR A 293 10.81 15.97 -17.62
C THR A 293 9.87 14.90 -18.18
N PHE A 294 10.17 13.64 -17.85
CA PHE A 294 9.36 12.48 -18.18
C PHE A 294 7.91 12.60 -17.70
N MET A 295 7.67 13.23 -16.54
CA MET A 295 6.32 13.49 -16.01
C MET A 295 5.55 14.57 -16.79
N GLN A 296 6.20 15.18 -17.79
CA GLN A 296 5.56 16.07 -18.76
C GLN A 296 5.43 15.40 -20.13
N TYR A 297 6.47 14.70 -20.58
CA TYR A 297 6.52 14.04 -21.87
C TYR A 297 7.35 12.75 -21.80
N LEU A 298 6.81 11.65 -22.34
CA LEU A 298 7.41 10.32 -22.28
C LEU A 298 8.76 10.16 -23.02
N ASP A 299 9.19 11.16 -23.80
CA ASP A 299 10.45 11.15 -24.54
C ASP A 299 11.58 11.96 -23.86
N GLN A 300 11.31 12.46 -22.65
CA GLN A 300 12.23 13.30 -21.87
C GLN A 300 12.87 12.49 -20.73
N PRO A 301 14.04 12.92 -20.22
CA PRO A 301 14.61 12.29 -19.03
C PRO A 301 13.70 12.49 -17.80
N VAL A 302 13.79 11.57 -16.84
CA VAL A 302 13.04 11.62 -15.56
C VAL A 302 13.20 12.97 -14.85
N GLY A 303 14.39 13.56 -14.94
CA GLY A 303 14.73 14.82 -14.30
C GLY A 303 15.26 14.62 -12.88
N GLU A 304 16.31 15.36 -12.52
CA GLU A 304 17.06 15.16 -11.27
C GLU A 304 16.23 15.34 -9.99
N VAL A 305 15.21 16.20 -10.03
CA VAL A 305 14.30 16.39 -8.90
C VAL A 305 13.41 15.17 -8.69
N ASN A 306 12.82 14.66 -9.77
CA ASN A 306 11.97 13.47 -9.72
C ASN A 306 12.79 12.25 -9.31
N THR A 307 13.97 12.06 -9.90
CA THR A 307 14.89 10.98 -9.52
C THR A 307 15.29 11.07 -8.05
N ARG A 308 15.57 12.27 -7.51
CA ARG A 308 15.85 12.43 -6.07
C ARG A 308 14.67 12.04 -5.17
N TYR A 309 13.43 12.30 -5.60
CA TYR A 309 12.25 11.89 -4.83
C TYR A 309 12.05 10.37 -4.80
N THR A 310 12.37 9.66 -5.88
CA THR A 310 12.35 8.19 -5.85
C THR A 310 13.27 7.62 -4.76
N CYS A 311 14.41 8.28 -4.48
CA CYS A 311 15.28 7.90 -3.38
C CYS A 311 14.60 8.04 -2.01
N CYS A 312 13.84 9.11 -1.79
CA CYS A 312 13.12 9.30 -0.53
C CYS A 312 12.04 8.22 -0.34
N THR A 313 11.33 7.85 -1.40
CA THR A 313 10.40 6.70 -1.38
C THR A 313 11.12 5.40 -1.05
N TYR A 314 12.25 5.10 -1.68
CA TYR A 314 13.03 3.91 -1.33
C TYR A 314 13.43 3.89 0.15
N ILE A 315 13.93 5.02 0.68
CA ILE A 315 14.29 5.10 2.10
C ILE A 315 13.08 4.82 2.98
N ALA A 316 11.93 5.42 2.64
CA ALA A 316 10.71 5.28 3.42
C ALA A 316 10.16 3.86 3.44
N LEU A 317 10.16 3.17 2.28
CA LEU A 317 9.56 1.84 2.12
C LEU A 317 10.52 0.69 2.42
N THR A 318 11.83 0.89 2.23
CA THR A 318 12.85 -0.18 2.29
C THR A 318 13.90 0.03 3.38
N GLY A 319 13.88 1.16 4.08
CA GLY A 319 14.93 1.54 5.04
C GLY A 319 16.29 1.86 4.41
N GLY A 320 16.40 1.85 3.08
CA GLY A 320 17.63 2.13 2.35
C GLY A 320 17.35 2.70 0.96
N TYR A 321 18.38 2.95 0.17
CA TYR A 321 18.22 3.47 -1.19
C TYR A 321 19.16 2.79 -2.21
N PRO A 322 18.84 2.86 -3.51
CA PRO A 322 19.69 2.34 -4.57
C PRO A 322 20.95 3.20 -4.81
N SER A 323 21.96 2.64 -5.49
CA SER A 323 23.29 3.26 -5.63
C SER A 323 23.27 4.63 -6.33
N TYR A 324 22.38 4.88 -7.29
CA TYR A 324 22.28 6.18 -7.99
C TYR A 324 21.98 7.34 -7.02
N CYS A 325 21.31 7.06 -5.90
CA CYS A 325 20.96 8.06 -4.90
C CYS A 325 22.18 8.69 -4.20
N SER A 326 23.35 8.04 -4.27
CA SER A 326 24.59 8.59 -3.72
C SER A 326 24.99 9.94 -4.33
N ARG A 327 24.53 10.26 -5.55
CA ARG A 327 24.80 11.57 -6.17
C ARG A 327 24.08 12.73 -5.48
N TYR A 328 23.07 12.43 -4.66
CA TYR A 328 22.36 13.43 -3.85
C TYR A 328 22.96 13.60 -2.46
N GLU A 329 24.10 12.97 -2.17
CA GLU A 329 24.86 13.15 -0.93
C GLU A 329 25.73 14.42 -0.96
N PHE A 330 25.08 15.57 -1.10
CA PHE A 330 25.70 16.89 -1.04
C PHE A 330 24.97 17.80 -0.05
N GLY A 331 25.59 18.93 0.32
CA GLY A 331 24.99 19.88 1.24
C GLY A 331 24.75 19.24 2.62
N LYS A 332 23.48 19.04 2.98
CA LYS A 332 23.11 18.35 4.24
C LYS A 332 22.93 16.83 4.08
N GLY A 333 23.15 16.30 2.88
CA GLY A 333 22.94 14.89 2.55
C GLY A 333 21.49 14.56 2.17
N LEU A 334 21.31 13.44 1.47
CA LEU A 334 20.02 12.99 0.94
C LEU A 334 19.03 12.70 2.07
N LEU A 335 19.47 12.02 3.14
CA LEU A 335 18.59 11.70 4.26
C LEU A 335 18.03 12.96 4.92
N ASN A 336 18.87 13.98 5.12
CA ASN A 336 18.40 15.25 5.69
C ASN A 336 17.45 15.97 4.73
N TYR A 337 17.62 15.82 3.42
CA TYR A 337 16.67 16.32 2.45
C TYR A 337 15.32 15.62 2.57
N CYS A 338 15.30 14.28 2.62
CA CYS A 338 14.06 13.50 2.73
C CYS A 338 13.30 13.77 4.03
N LYS A 339 13.97 14.18 5.11
CA LYS A 339 13.33 14.65 6.37
C LYS A 339 12.45 15.90 6.21
N ASN A 340 12.54 16.63 5.09
CA ASN A 340 11.55 17.67 4.78
C ASN A 340 10.19 17.08 4.40
N ASP A 341 10.19 15.82 3.99
CA ASP A 341 9.02 14.98 3.79
C ASP A 341 7.99 15.54 2.80
N TYR A 342 8.47 15.97 1.64
CA TYR A 342 7.62 16.53 0.58
C TYR A 342 6.60 15.54 -0.01
N GLN A 343 6.83 14.24 0.18
CA GLN A 343 5.91 13.18 -0.23
C GLN A 343 4.97 12.76 0.90
N GLY A 344 5.24 13.13 2.15
CA GLY A 344 4.34 12.89 3.28
C GLY A 344 4.48 11.51 3.92
N TYR A 345 5.60 10.82 3.81
CA TYR A 345 5.83 9.56 4.56
C TYR A 345 5.89 9.78 6.08
N GLY A 346 6.27 10.99 6.49
CA GLY A 346 6.46 11.40 7.88
C GLY A 346 7.92 11.57 8.24
N LYS A 347 8.26 12.64 8.96
CA LYS A 347 9.66 12.95 9.31
C LYS A 347 10.34 11.83 10.10
N ASN A 348 9.60 11.19 11.00
CA ASN A 348 10.09 10.11 11.85
C ASN A 348 10.45 8.85 11.05
N ILE A 349 9.90 8.69 9.84
CA ILE A 349 10.23 7.54 8.98
C ILE A 349 11.71 7.53 8.60
N TYR A 350 12.30 8.71 8.45
CA TYR A 350 13.70 8.91 8.06
C TYR A 350 14.67 8.92 9.27
N GLU A 351 14.23 8.52 10.46
CA GLU A 351 15.08 8.35 11.63
C GLU A 351 15.58 6.90 11.70
N ILE A 352 16.80 6.67 11.19
CA ILE A 352 17.42 5.35 10.99
C ILE A 352 17.77 4.64 12.32
N ASP A 353 17.75 5.35 13.46
CA ASP A 353 18.27 4.85 14.74
C ASP A 353 17.26 4.15 15.65
N ASN A 354 16.00 3.92 15.25
CA ASN A 354 15.03 3.24 16.10
C ASN A 354 14.60 1.85 15.56
N PRO A 355 15.36 0.78 15.86
CA PRO A 355 15.01 -0.60 15.49
C PRO A 355 13.83 -1.17 16.30
N TYR A 356 13.30 -0.44 17.28
CA TYR A 356 12.10 -0.80 18.04
C TYR A 356 11.10 0.37 18.02
N ARG A 357 10.39 0.52 16.90
CA ARG A 357 9.18 1.35 16.84
C ARG A 357 8.05 0.60 17.56
N GLU A 358 8.09 0.60 18.88
CA GLU A 358 6.94 0.20 19.69
C GLU A 358 5.93 1.36 19.75
N GLU A 359 4.65 0.99 19.64
CA GLU A 359 3.45 1.83 19.63
C GLU A 359 3.09 2.52 18.30
N SER A 360 1.79 2.47 17.98
CA SER A 360 1.11 3.17 16.89
C SER A 360 1.09 4.68 17.16
N GLU A 361 2.25 5.32 17.21
CA GLU A 361 2.30 6.76 17.22
C GLU A 361 1.83 7.30 15.86
N GLU A 362 0.80 8.15 15.90
CA GLU A 362 0.41 8.96 14.74
C GLU A 362 1.63 9.76 14.30
N ILE A 363 2.20 9.39 13.17
CA ILE A 363 3.33 10.09 12.55
C ILE A 363 2.83 11.48 12.19
N ASP A 364 3.21 12.49 12.97
CA ASP A 364 2.66 13.85 12.94
C ASP A 364 2.54 14.40 11.51
N GLY A 365 1.30 14.56 11.05
CA GLY A 365 0.95 15.20 9.79
C GLY A 365 1.30 14.45 8.49
N GLY A 366 1.79 13.21 8.55
CA GLY A 366 2.12 12.42 7.34
C GLY A 366 0.90 11.91 6.56
N LYS A 367 1.07 11.64 5.27
CA LYS A 367 0.18 10.85 4.40
C LYS A 367 0.19 9.35 4.70
N PHE A 368 1.16 8.87 5.49
CA PHE A 368 1.27 7.46 5.90
C PHE A 368 1.25 7.31 7.42
N VAL A 369 0.83 6.14 7.90
CA VAL A 369 0.80 5.74 9.30
C VAL A 369 1.34 4.33 9.45
N LEU A 370 2.10 4.08 10.51
CA LEU A 370 2.56 2.75 10.87
C LEU A 370 1.45 2.06 11.68
N VAL A 371 0.93 0.95 11.17
CA VAL A 371 -0.14 0.18 11.85
C VAL A 371 0.47 -1.15 12.33
N PRO A 372 0.51 -1.41 13.66
CA PRO A 372 1.18 -2.57 14.25
C PRO A 372 0.68 -3.93 13.75
N PHE A 373 -0.64 -4.09 13.61
CA PHE A 373 -1.27 -5.33 13.13
C PHE A 373 -2.23 -5.00 11.99
N ALA A 374 -1.66 -4.44 10.92
CA ALA A 374 -2.41 -3.95 9.77
C ALA A 374 -3.14 -5.09 9.05
N THR A 375 -4.46 -5.06 9.03
CA THR A 375 -5.28 -5.95 8.21
C THR A 375 -6.03 -5.11 7.19
N THR A 376 -5.98 -5.51 5.93
CA THR A 376 -6.74 -4.86 4.86
C THR A 376 -8.10 -5.54 4.71
N ILE A 377 -9.15 -4.74 4.59
CA ILE A 377 -10.47 -5.16 4.14
C ILE A 377 -10.90 -4.37 2.91
N TYR A 378 -11.76 -4.98 2.13
CA TYR A 378 -12.35 -4.44 0.92
C TYR A 378 -13.81 -4.20 1.17
N VAL A 379 -14.23 -2.94 1.16
CA VAL A 379 -15.64 -2.59 1.36
C VAL A 379 -16.26 -2.29 0.00
N ASN A 380 -17.28 -3.06 -0.38
CA ASN A 380 -18.13 -2.71 -1.50
C ASN A 380 -19.03 -1.55 -1.11
N MET A 381 -18.89 -0.43 -1.81
CA MET A 381 -19.55 0.81 -1.45
C MET A 381 -21.04 0.84 -1.81
N THR A 382 -21.50 -0.14 -2.59
CA THR A 382 -22.90 -0.24 -3.06
C THR A 382 -23.79 -0.90 -2.01
N ASP A 383 -23.34 -1.99 -1.39
CA ASP A 383 -24.15 -2.81 -0.49
C ASP A 383 -23.57 -2.94 0.93
N GLY A 384 -22.37 -2.40 1.18
CA GLY A 384 -21.70 -2.52 2.47
C GLY A 384 -21.18 -3.92 2.77
N SER A 385 -21.20 -4.83 1.80
CA SER A 385 -20.49 -6.08 1.91
C SER A 385 -18.99 -5.81 2.03
N PHE A 386 -18.30 -6.66 2.77
CA PHE A 386 -16.87 -6.55 2.91
C PHE A 386 -16.21 -7.93 2.92
N ASP A 387 -15.01 -7.96 2.36
CA ASP A 387 -14.15 -9.13 2.33
C ASP A 387 -12.82 -8.77 3.01
N TYR A 388 -12.25 -9.70 3.76
CA TYR A 388 -10.88 -9.56 4.22
C TYR A 388 -9.91 -9.86 3.08
N GLU A 389 -8.77 -9.18 3.07
CA GLU A 389 -7.62 -9.69 2.36
C GLU A 389 -7.29 -11.11 2.86
N GLU A 390 -7.11 -12.07 1.94
CA GLU A 390 -6.82 -13.46 2.32
C GLU A 390 -5.55 -13.54 3.18
N GLY A 391 -5.64 -14.17 4.36
CA GLY A 391 -4.55 -14.21 5.34
C GLY A 391 -4.83 -13.28 6.51
N LEU A 392 -5.74 -13.72 7.39
CA LEU A 392 -6.47 -12.90 8.38
C LEU A 392 -5.64 -12.11 9.41
N TYR A 393 -4.31 -12.22 9.44
CA TYR A 393 -3.49 -11.51 10.41
C TYR A 393 -2.11 -11.20 9.80
N SER A 394 -1.79 -9.92 9.61
CA SER A 394 -0.38 -9.56 9.44
C SER A 394 0.31 -9.66 10.79
N GLU A 395 1.47 -10.31 10.83
CA GLU A 395 2.23 -10.51 12.07
C GLU A 395 3.19 -9.35 12.38
N GLY A 396 3.03 -8.19 11.72
CA GLY A 396 4.00 -7.11 11.89
C GLY A 396 3.52 -5.73 11.46
N PRO A 397 4.22 -4.69 11.95
CA PRO A 397 3.88 -3.31 11.67
C PRO A 397 4.05 -3.01 10.18
N ARG A 398 3.05 -2.39 9.57
CA ARG A 398 3.05 -2.01 8.15
C ARG A 398 2.86 -0.51 8.00
N LEU A 399 3.63 0.07 7.09
CA LEU A 399 3.37 1.44 6.67
C LEU A 399 2.20 1.44 5.69
N VAL A 400 1.11 2.11 6.07
CA VAL A 400 -0.10 2.20 5.26
C VAL A 400 -0.48 3.64 5.01
N LYS A 401 -1.25 3.89 3.95
CA LYS A 401 -1.75 5.23 3.69
C LYS A 401 -2.69 5.65 4.81
N LYS A 402 -2.52 6.88 5.27
CA LYS A 402 -3.35 7.51 6.29
C LYS A 402 -4.82 7.49 5.87
N ARG A 403 -5.09 7.72 4.58
CA ARG A 403 -6.44 7.62 4.00
C ARG A 403 -7.06 6.25 4.23
N SER A 404 -6.34 5.16 3.95
CA SER A 404 -6.87 3.80 4.12
C SER A 404 -7.15 3.45 5.60
N TYR A 405 -6.47 4.09 6.55
CA TYR A 405 -6.64 3.79 7.99
C TYR A 405 -7.57 4.77 8.74
N TYR A 406 -7.49 6.07 8.46
CA TYR A 406 -8.27 7.12 9.13
C TYR A 406 -9.37 7.72 8.26
N GLY A 407 -9.45 7.35 6.98
CA GLY A 407 -10.28 8.04 5.99
C GLY A 407 -9.64 9.32 5.47
N ASP A 408 -10.34 9.98 4.56
CA ASP A 408 -9.97 11.31 4.03
C ASP A 408 -10.12 12.41 5.09
N PHE A 409 -11.07 12.23 6.02
CA PHE A 409 -11.37 13.21 7.05
C PHE A 409 -11.53 12.55 8.42
N PRO A 410 -11.00 13.17 9.49
CA PRO A 410 -11.17 12.63 10.84
C PRO A 410 -12.61 12.75 11.34
N ASN A 411 -13.42 13.65 10.75
CA ASN A 411 -14.84 13.80 11.03
C ASN A 411 -15.56 14.58 9.92
N LEU A 412 -16.89 14.52 9.93
CA LEU A 412 -17.76 15.24 8.98
C LEU A 412 -17.53 16.76 8.97
N HIS A 413 -17.15 17.36 10.10
CA HIS A 413 -16.93 18.80 10.18
C HIS A 413 -15.71 19.22 9.34
N MET A 414 -14.60 18.47 9.44
CA MET A 414 -13.41 18.70 8.62
C MET A 414 -13.69 18.53 7.13
N ALA A 415 -14.52 17.55 6.75
CA ALA A 415 -14.94 17.38 5.35
C ALA A 415 -15.74 18.58 4.82
N ILE A 416 -16.61 19.17 5.65
CA ILE A 416 -17.35 20.39 5.32
C ILE A 416 -16.41 21.58 5.17
N GLU A 417 -15.42 21.73 6.05
CA GLU A 417 -14.41 22.79 5.96
C GLU A 417 -13.52 22.65 4.73
N ALA A 418 -13.22 21.42 4.32
CA ALA A 418 -12.52 21.11 3.07
C ALA A 418 -13.35 21.39 1.80
N GLY A 419 -14.64 21.74 1.94
CA GLY A 419 -15.50 22.10 0.82
C GLY A 419 -15.97 20.91 -0.02
N VAL A 420 -15.89 19.70 0.54
CA VAL A 420 -16.37 18.49 -0.13
C VAL A 420 -17.88 18.55 -0.29
N LYS A 421 -18.39 18.07 -1.43
CA LYS A 421 -19.83 18.10 -1.74
C LYS A 421 -20.56 16.87 -1.22
N GLU A 422 -19.87 15.75 -1.16
CA GLU A 422 -20.41 14.45 -0.78
C GLU A 422 -19.36 13.63 -0.03
N VAL A 423 -19.76 13.08 1.10
CA VAL A 423 -18.88 12.32 1.99
C VAL A 423 -19.51 10.98 2.24
N THR A 424 -18.72 9.91 2.14
CA THR A 424 -19.12 8.59 2.56
C THR A 424 -18.64 8.35 3.98
N LYS A 425 -19.57 8.21 4.91
CA LYS A 425 -19.27 7.76 6.28
C LYS A 425 -19.30 6.24 6.30
N LEU A 426 -18.21 5.65 6.75
CA LEU A 426 -18.06 4.22 6.94
C LEU A 426 -17.96 3.93 8.44
N VAL A 427 -18.79 3.02 8.95
CA VAL A 427 -18.71 2.56 10.35
C VAL A 427 -18.35 1.08 10.33
N LEU A 428 -17.19 0.77 10.90
CA LEU A 428 -16.72 -0.60 11.12
C LEU A 428 -17.07 -0.99 12.55
N GLU A 429 -17.78 -2.10 12.72
CA GLU A 429 -18.14 -2.66 14.03
C GLU A 429 -17.31 -3.92 14.28
N PHE A 430 -16.58 -3.92 15.40
CA PHE A 430 -15.71 -5.02 15.81
C PHE A 430 -16.45 -5.96 16.78
N ASP A 431 -16.01 -7.21 16.87
CA ASP A 431 -16.52 -8.19 17.84
C ASP A 431 -16.20 -7.84 19.31
N SER A 432 -15.26 -6.91 19.51
CA SER A 432 -14.95 -6.28 20.80
C SER A 432 -15.99 -5.25 21.25
N ASP A 433 -17.06 -5.03 20.46
CA ASP A 433 -18.03 -3.93 20.57
C ASP A 433 -17.44 -2.53 20.29
N GLU A 434 -16.17 -2.44 19.90
CA GLU A 434 -15.56 -1.19 19.44
C GLU A 434 -16.08 -0.80 18.04
N LYS A 435 -16.04 0.51 17.76
CA LYS A 435 -16.44 1.04 16.45
C LYS A 435 -15.40 2.00 15.93
N GLN A 436 -14.99 1.82 14.68
CA GLN A 436 -14.16 2.76 13.94
C GLN A 436 -15.03 3.49 12.92
N ILE A 437 -14.99 4.82 12.94
CA ILE A 437 -15.76 5.65 12.03
C ILE A 437 -14.79 6.38 11.12
N LEU A 438 -14.92 6.17 9.82
CA LEU A 438 -14.09 6.75 8.78
C LEU A 438 -14.95 7.63 7.88
N TYR A 439 -14.38 8.72 7.37
CA TYR A 439 -15.05 9.61 6.43
C TYR A 439 -14.21 9.74 5.18
N TYR A 440 -14.77 9.36 4.04
CA TYR A 440 -14.12 9.41 2.74
C TYR A 440 -14.78 10.45 1.84
N GLU A 441 -14.01 11.10 0.99
CA GLU A 441 -14.56 11.78 -0.19
C GLU A 441 -15.20 10.70 -1.07
N SER A 442 -16.47 10.88 -1.47
CA SER A 442 -17.21 9.82 -2.16
C SER A 442 -16.69 9.50 -3.57
N LYS A 443 -15.68 10.25 -4.04
CA LYS A 443 -15.12 10.14 -5.37
C LYS A 443 -13.60 10.11 -5.32
N GLU A 444 -12.99 9.27 -6.14
CA GLU A 444 -11.55 9.23 -6.39
C GLU A 444 -11.21 10.10 -7.59
N LYS A 445 -10.04 10.74 -7.57
CA LYS A 445 -9.48 11.48 -8.71
C LYS A 445 -8.43 10.61 -9.38
N ILE A 446 -8.60 10.37 -10.67
CA ILE A 446 -7.71 9.53 -11.47
C ILE A 446 -6.99 10.40 -12.50
N ASP A 447 -5.68 10.22 -12.57
CA ASP A 447 -4.79 10.87 -13.53
C ASP A 447 -4.48 9.97 -14.74
N MET A 448 -4.04 10.59 -15.82
CA MET A 448 -3.97 9.96 -17.14
C MET A 448 -2.69 10.34 -17.86
N PRO A 449 -2.15 9.44 -18.69
CA PRO A 449 -0.91 9.70 -19.39
C PRO A 449 -1.05 10.88 -20.36
N PRO A 450 0.01 11.67 -20.57
CA PRO A 450 0.02 12.75 -21.56
C PRO A 450 -0.26 12.20 -22.96
N ASN A 451 -1.12 12.87 -23.74
CA ASN A 451 -1.40 12.45 -25.11
C ASN A 451 -0.22 12.80 -26.04
N THR A 452 0.13 11.92 -26.98
CA THR A 452 1.37 12.01 -27.78
C THR A 452 1.35 13.10 -28.87
N GLY A 453 0.40 14.04 -28.82
CA GLY A 453 0.14 15.01 -29.89
C GLY A 453 0.13 16.45 -29.39
N SER A 454 0.81 17.34 -30.11
CA SER A 454 0.95 18.78 -29.85
C SER A 454 -0.35 19.61 -29.97
N GLU A 455 -1.53 19.02 -29.87
CA GLU A 455 -2.81 19.74 -29.89
C GLU A 455 -3.47 19.74 -28.52
N ARG A 456 -3.74 20.96 -28.03
CA ARG A 456 -4.47 21.20 -26.78
C ARG A 456 -5.88 20.61 -26.88
N GLN A 457 -6.09 19.45 -26.29
CA GLN A 457 -7.34 19.13 -25.62
C GLN A 457 -7.06 19.17 -24.12
N SER A 458 -7.89 19.91 -23.37
CA SER A 458 -7.81 19.92 -21.92
C SER A 458 -8.14 18.53 -21.43
N ILE A 459 -7.16 17.90 -20.81
CA ILE A 459 -7.34 16.64 -20.13
C ILE A 459 -7.54 17.00 -18.65
N ASP A 460 -8.79 16.92 -18.21
CA ASP A 460 -9.22 17.03 -16.83
C ASP A 460 -8.92 15.72 -16.09
N PHE A 461 -8.58 15.81 -14.80
CA PHE A 461 -8.68 14.67 -13.90
C PHE A 461 -10.10 14.14 -13.92
N VAL A 462 -10.27 12.84 -13.70
CA VAL A 462 -11.60 12.29 -13.64
C VAL A 462 -12.01 11.91 -12.24
N GLU A 463 -13.15 12.43 -11.79
CA GLU A 463 -13.80 11.95 -10.58
C GLU A 463 -14.55 10.66 -10.89
N LYS A 464 -14.12 9.55 -10.29
CA LYS A 464 -14.81 8.26 -10.33
C LYS A 464 -15.48 8.01 -8.98
N ASP A 465 -16.72 7.52 -8.99
CA ASP A 465 -17.35 7.05 -7.75
C ASP A 465 -16.52 5.88 -7.17
N LEU A 466 -16.38 5.86 -5.84
CA LEU A 466 -15.73 4.76 -5.15
C LEU A 466 -16.65 3.53 -5.19
N ASP A 467 -16.36 2.59 -6.08
CA ASP A 467 -17.10 1.31 -6.17
C ASP A 467 -16.69 0.36 -5.03
N GLU A 468 -15.40 0.34 -4.73
CA GLU A 468 -14.75 -0.47 -3.72
C GLU A 468 -13.73 0.38 -2.99
N LEU A 469 -13.60 0.17 -1.69
CA LEU A 469 -12.70 0.93 -0.84
C LEU A 469 -11.78 0.00 -0.08
N GLU A 470 -10.49 0.21 -0.24
CA GLU A 470 -9.47 -0.41 0.61
C GLU A 470 -9.43 0.30 1.97
N VAL A 471 -9.71 -0.46 3.02
CA VAL A 471 -9.63 0.03 4.39
C VAL A 471 -8.65 -0.83 5.16
N VAL A 472 -7.69 -0.18 5.82
CA VAL A 472 -6.78 -0.83 6.75
C VAL A 472 -7.33 -0.66 8.16
N ILE A 473 -7.32 -1.73 8.94
CA ILE A 473 -7.66 -1.75 10.36
C ILE A 473 -6.48 -2.26 11.18
N ASP A 474 -6.48 -1.90 12.47
CA ASP A 474 -5.61 -2.52 13.45
C ASP A 474 -6.36 -3.72 14.04
N SER A 475 -5.92 -4.92 13.68
CA SER A 475 -6.56 -6.16 14.12
C SER A 475 -6.42 -6.43 15.63
N SER A 476 -5.65 -5.61 16.37
CA SER A 476 -5.69 -5.61 17.84
C SER A 476 -7.07 -5.28 18.41
N ASN A 477 -7.92 -4.57 17.66
CA ASN A 477 -9.27 -4.19 18.08
C ASN A 477 -10.31 -5.30 17.87
N GLY A 478 -9.91 -6.46 17.32
CA GLY A 478 -10.77 -7.60 17.04
C GLY A 478 -11.07 -7.77 15.54
N ILE A 479 -12.04 -8.63 15.24
CA ILE A 479 -12.52 -8.85 13.87
C ILE A 479 -13.75 -7.98 13.61
N ILE A 480 -13.86 -7.43 12.41
CA ILE A 480 -15.06 -6.74 11.92
C ILE A 480 -16.20 -7.75 11.75
N ILE A 481 -17.33 -7.43 12.37
CA ILE A 481 -18.59 -8.16 12.31
C ILE A 481 -19.69 -7.40 11.56
N GLY A 482 -19.47 -6.12 11.24
CA GLY A 482 -20.44 -5.30 10.54
C GLY A 482 -19.82 -4.06 9.90
N VAL A 483 -20.37 -3.68 8.75
CA VAL A 483 -20.02 -2.45 8.04
C VAL A 483 -21.31 -1.69 7.72
N GLU A 484 -21.38 -0.43 8.13
CA GLU A 484 -22.47 0.48 7.78
C GLU A 484 -21.94 1.61 6.89
N ILE A 485 -22.58 1.82 5.74
CA ILE A 485 -22.24 2.87 4.79
C ILE A 485 -23.35 3.93 4.79
N GLU A 486 -22.97 5.18 5.02
CA GLU A 486 -23.88 6.32 4.99
C GLU A 486 -23.30 7.40 4.06
N GLN A 487 -23.86 7.52 2.85
CA GLN A 487 -23.54 8.62 1.94
C GLN A 487 -24.26 9.91 2.38
N LYS A 488 -23.50 10.99 2.55
CA LYS A 488 -24.02 12.30 2.95
C LYS A 488 -23.67 13.38 1.94
N LYS A 489 -24.70 13.90 1.28
CA LYS A 489 -24.61 15.16 0.54
C LYS A 489 -24.51 16.32 1.50
N ILE A 490 -23.44 17.10 1.39
CA ILE A 490 -23.21 18.29 2.20
C ILE A 490 -24.11 19.42 1.65
N THR A 491 -25.28 19.55 2.26
CA THR A 491 -26.22 20.64 1.97
C THR A 491 -25.99 21.82 2.92
N TRP A 492 -26.52 23.00 2.58
CA TRP A 492 -26.47 24.17 3.46
C TRP A 492 -27.08 23.90 4.86
N PHE A 493 -28.11 23.05 4.93
CA PHE A 493 -28.68 22.61 6.21
C PHE A 493 -27.70 21.73 7.02
N THR A 494 -26.97 20.83 6.35
CA THR A 494 -25.92 20.01 6.97
C THR A 494 -24.82 20.89 7.57
N ILE A 495 -24.40 21.92 6.82
CA ILE A 495 -23.45 22.92 7.29
C ILE A 495 -24.00 23.60 8.55
N LEU A 496 -25.22 24.14 8.50
CA LEU A 496 -25.83 24.83 9.65
C LEU A 496 -25.89 23.95 10.91
N VAL A 497 -26.36 22.70 10.78
CA VAL A 497 -26.50 21.77 11.91
C VAL A 497 -25.14 21.44 12.53
N THR A 498 -24.14 21.15 11.70
CA THR A 498 -22.79 20.84 12.18
C THR A 498 -22.16 22.02 12.91
N TYR A 499 -22.25 23.23 12.35
CA TYR A 499 -21.73 24.45 12.98
C TYR A 499 -22.43 24.78 14.31
N VAL A 500 -23.75 24.64 14.39
CA VAL A 500 -24.51 24.84 15.64
C VAL A 500 -24.12 23.80 16.69
N GLY A 501 -23.94 22.53 16.29
CA GLY A 501 -23.50 21.45 17.18
C GLY A 501 -22.12 21.72 17.79
N VAL A 502 -21.14 22.08 16.96
CA VAL A 502 -19.78 22.44 17.40
C VAL A 502 -19.82 23.68 18.32
N TRP A 503 -20.62 24.69 17.97
CA TRP A 503 -20.77 25.89 18.80
C TRP A 503 -21.39 25.60 20.17
N MET A 504 -22.43 24.77 20.23
CA MET A 504 -23.04 24.38 21.51
C MET A 504 -22.09 23.54 22.37
N SER A 505 -21.33 22.61 21.78
CA SER A 505 -20.35 21.80 22.49
C SER A 505 -19.25 22.67 23.12
N LYS A 506 -18.66 23.59 22.35
CA LYS A 506 -17.67 24.55 22.88
C LYS A 506 -18.21 25.41 24.03
N LYS A 507 -19.47 25.86 23.94
CA LYS A 507 -20.10 26.67 24.99
C LYS A 507 -20.39 25.88 26.27
N LEU A 508 -20.79 24.62 26.15
CA LEU A 508 -21.06 23.75 27.30
C LEU A 508 -19.78 23.43 28.07
N THR A 509 -18.64 23.24 27.39
CA THR A 509 -17.34 23.03 28.04
C THR A 509 -16.88 24.28 28.82
N ILE A 510 -17.13 25.48 28.28
CA ILE A 510 -16.79 26.75 28.95
C ILE A 510 -17.68 26.98 30.19
N ILE A 511 -18.96 26.59 30.14
CA ILE A 511 -19.88 26.76 31.27
C ILE A 511 -19.70 25.65 32.33
N GLY A 512 -19.34 24.44 31.91
CA GLY A 512 -19.05 23.30 32.80
C GLY A 512 -17.79 23.48 33.66
N ALA A 513 -16.88 24.37 33.27
CA ALA A 513 -15.70 24.74 34.06
C ALA A 513 -15.99 25.78 35.16
N SER A 514 -17.24 26.26 35.34
CA SER A 514 -17.50 27.31 36.33
C SER A 514 -18.75 27.18 37.19
N ILE A 515 -19.71 26.28 36.94
CA ILE A 515 -20.91 26.23 37.80
C ILE A 515 -21.42 24.79 37.98
N GLY A 516 -21.21 24.25 39.18
CA GLY A 516 -22.09 23.25 39.75
C GLY A 516 -23.48 23.88 39.96
N GLY A 517 -24.39 23.62 39.03
CA GLY A 517 -25.82 23.85 39.19
C GLY A 517 -26.47 24.77 38.17
N VAL A 518 -26.77 24.27 36.96
CA VAL A 518 -27.98 24.66 36.18
C VAL A 518 -28.38 23.51 35.25
N ILE A 519 -29.12 22.53 35.76
CA ILE A 519 -29.96 21.63 34.95
C ILE A 519 -31.35 22.27 34.95
N ILE A 520 -31.80 22.92 33.87
CA ILE A 520 -33.24 23.23 33.62
C ILE A 520 -33.54 23.74 32.18
N LEU A 521 -32.58 24.25 31.41
CA LEU A 521 -32.91 24.93 30.13
C LEU A 521 -33.00 24.02 28.88
N GLY A 522 -32.48 22.79 28.90
CA GLY A 522 -32.50 21.88 27.73
C GLY A 522 -33.89 21.31 27.37
N ALA A 523 -34.82 21.24 28.31
CA ALA A 523 -36.12 20.60 28.11
C ALA A 523 -37.14 21.46 27.34
N VAL A 524 -36.88 22.75 27.13
CA VAL A 524 -37.86 23.69 26.54
C VAL A 524 -37.80 23.71 25.00
N MET A 525 -36.63 23.48 24.38
CA MET A 525 -36.51 23.55 22.92
C MET A 525 -37.10 22.34 22.17
N LEU A 526 -37.04 21.13 22.75
CA LEU A 526 -37.63 19.93 22.14
C LEU A 526 -39.17 19.94 22.12
N LYS A 527 -39.81 20.72 23.01
CA LYS A 527 -41.27 20.83 23.07
C LYS A 527 -41.86 21.76 21.99
N ILE A 528 -41.06 22.62 21.38
CA ILE A 528 -41.52 23.56 20.33
C ILE A 528 -41.50 22.90 18.94
N LEU A 529 -40.59 21.94 18.69
CA LEU A 529 -40.52 21.25 17.39
C LEU A 529 -41.51 20.10 17.24
N SER A 530 -41.96 19.48 18.34
CA SER A 530 -43.00 18.44 18.32
C SER A 530 -44.40 18.96 17.95
N LYS A 531 -44.67 20.26 18.14
CA LYS A 531 -46.04 20.81 18.02
C LYS A 531 -46.45 21.26 16.60
N ARG A 532 -45.60 21.08 15.58
CA ARG A 532 -45.87 21.57 14.20
C ARG A 532 -46.27 20.52 13.17
N LYS A 533 -46.56 19.26 13.57
CA LYS A 533 -46.88 18.15 12.65
C LYS A 533 -48.28 17.52 12.84
N LYS A 534 -49.30 18.30 13.22
CA LYS A 534 -50.71 17.89 13.14
C LYS A 534 -51.59 19.04 12.65
N ASN A 535 -51.78 19.11 11.32
CA ASN A 535 -53.04 19.44 10.67
C ASN A 535 -52.85 19.52 9.16
N LYS A 536 -53.25 18.45 8.47
CA LYS A 536 -53.84 18.47 7.12
C LYS A 536 -54.52 17.10 6.93
N ASN A 537 -55.78 17.03 7.35
CA ASN A 537 -56.73 15.99 6.93
C ASN A 537 -57.58 16.54 5.79
N CYS A 538 -57.93 15.63 4.90
CA CYS A 538 -58.72 15.77 3.68
C CYS A 538 -60.12 16.37 3.90
N SER A 539 -60.61 16.99 2.83
CA SER A 539 -61.96 16.80 2.29
C SER A 539 -61.86 16.77 0.77
#